data_AF-A0A5C6Z5Q5-F1
#
_entry.id   AF-A0A5C6Z5Q5-F1
#
_cell.length_a   1.000
_cell.length_b   1.000
_cell.length_c   1.000
_cell.angle_alpha   90.00
_cell.angle_beta   90.00
_cell.angle_gamma   90.00
#
_symmetry.space_group_name_H-M   'P 1'
#
loop_
_entity.id
_entity.type
_entity.pdbx_description
1 polymer ?
#
loop_
_entity_poly.entity_id
_entity_poly.type
_entity_poly.pdbx_seq_one_letter_code
_entity_poly.pdbx_strand_id
1 'polypeptide(L)'
;MSLHEQLYQWTARQGLDASSARRLRALSGLDDPPRDLWTPLRLGAGALAAGLIGFGLVLWVAANWDDFGRAMRFGLLEAVTAVSLVAAALLAARRAPLALVAFLTLGGLLAYFGQTYQTGADTYQLFALWAALGLPIAWAARSDLVWTPWALVVATGIGLWMGTFGGHGWRFDGSTVPVHALGFVAYGALCAGLALRPSAASQPWAWRLAVLASVIAVSATALGGLFARHVAPQYFLGLGVMGIGLVLAWRRAEVYAL
;
A
#
# COMPACT_ATOMS: atom_id res chain seq x y z
N MET A 1 -33.40 -20.41 -23.16
CA MET A 1 -34.28 -19.23 -23.16
C MET A 1 -33.47 -18.04 -22.69
N SER A 2 -33.24 -17.06 -23.56
CA SER A 2 -32.41 -15.91 -23.24
C SER A 2 -33.09 -14.99 -22.21
N LEU A 3 -32.33 -14.20 -21.45
CA LEU A 3 -32.90 -13.22 -20.51
C LEU A 3 -33.82 -12.21 -21.23
N HIS A 4 -33.48 -11.91 -22.49
CA HIS A 4 -34.28 -11.09 -23.40
C HIS A 4 -35.68 -11.69 -23.65
N GLU A 5 -35.75 -12.99 -23.98
CA GLU A 5 -37.02 -13.69 -24.18
C GLU A 5 -37.84 -13.79 -22.89
N GLN A 6 -37.18 -14.03 -21.75
CA GLN A 6 -37.82 -14.08 -20.44
C GLN A 6 -38.48 -12.76 -20.07
N LEU A 7 -37.76 -11.64 -20.25
CA LEU A 7 -38.30 -10.30 -19.99
C LEU A 7 -39.46 -9.95 -20.91
N TYR A 8 -39.38 -10.33 -22.20
CA TYR A 8 -40.47 -10.12 -23.16
C TYR A 8 -41.72 -10.94 -22.83
N GLN A 9 -41.55 -12.20 -22.44
CA GLN A 9 -42.68 -13.04 -22.02
C GLN A 9 -43.28 -12.55 -20.70
N TRP A 10 -42.46 -12.04 -19.80
CA TRP A 10 -42.92 -11.52 -18.51
C TRP A 10 -43.70 -10.21 -18.66
N THR A 11 -43.24 -9.27 -19.50
CA THR A 11 -44.00 -8.05 -19.84
C THR A 11 -45.32 -8.37 -20.54
N ALA A 12 -45.32 -9.34 -21.45
CA ALA A 12 -46.54 -9.80 -22.13
C ALA A 12 -47.55 -10.45 -21.17
N ARG A 13 -47.07 -11.23 -20.18
CA ARG A 13 -47.92 -11.87 -19.15
C ARG A 13 -48.49 -10.87 -18.13
N GLN A 14 -47.73 -9.84 -17.79
CA GLN A 14 -48.14 -8.83 -16.80
C GLN A 14 -48.93 -7.65 -17.40
N GLY A 15 -49.14 -7.62 -18.72
CA GLY A 15 -49.87 -6.55 -19.39
C GLY A 15 -49.24 -5.16 -19.19
N LEU A 16 -47.91 -5.11 -19.07
CA LEU A 16 -47.20 -3.85 -18.81
C LEU A 16 -47.32 -2.90 -20.00
N ASP A 17 -47.59 -1.63 -19.72
CA ASP A 17 -47.61 -0.58 -20.73
C ASP A 17 -46.21 -0.31 -21.29
N ALA A 18 -46.15 0.33 -22.46
CA ALA A 18 -44.89 0.58 -23.16
C ALA A 18 -43.90 1.47 -22.37
N SER A 19 -44.39 2.23 -21.39
CA SER A 19 -43.52 3.02 -20.50
C SER A 19 -42.88 2.15 -19.41
N SER A 20 -43.65 1.28 -18.76
CA SER A 20 -43.14 0.37 -17.73
C SER A 20 -42.22 -0.71 -18.29
N ALA A 21 -42.52 -1.21 -19.49
CA ALA A 21 -41.65 -2.16 -20.19
C ALA A 21 -40.27 -1.56 -20.52
N ARG A 22 -40.22 -0.29 -20.94
CA ARG A 22 -38.95 0.44 -21.16
C ARG A 22 -38.19 0.66 -19.86
N ARG A 23 -38.90 1.00 -18.78
CA ARG A 23 -38.29 1.21 -17.45
C ARG A 23 -37.71 -0.08 -16.88
N LEU A 24 -38.40 -1.20 -17.03
CA LEU A 24 -37.90 -2.53 -16.64
C LEU A 24 -36.65 -2.92 -17.42
N ARG A 25 -36.63 -2.63 -18.73
CA ARG A 25 -35.47 -2.89 -19.59
C ARG A 25 -34.26 -2.05 -19.20
N ALA A 26 -34.46 -0.76 -18.91
CA ALA A 26 -33.41 0.13 -18.40
C ALA A 26 -32.86 -0.33 -17.04
N LEU A 27 -33.73 -0.77 -16.13
CA LEU A 27 -33.32 -1.30 -14.81
C LEU A 27 -32.60 -2.65 -14.91
N SER A 28 -32.87 -3.44 -15.96
CA SER A 28 -32.24 -4.74 -16.15
C SER A 28 -30.77 -4.65 -16.58
N GLY A 29 -30.30 -3.47 -17.02
CA GLY A 29 -28.92 -3.27 -17.51
C GLY A 29 -28.59 -4.11 -18.75
N LEU A 30 -29.59 -4.63 -19.46
CA LEU A 30 -29.42 -5.50 -20.63
C LEU A 30 -28.75 -4.81 -21.82
N ASP A 31 -28.93 -3.49 -21.91
CA ASP A 31 -28.37 -2.65 -22.96
C ASP A 31 -27.05 -1.96 -22.51
N ASP A 32 -26.63 -2.17 -21.25
CA ASP A 32 -25.34 -1.68 -20.79
C ASP A 32 -24.22 -2.46 -21.51
N PRO A 33 -23.14 -1.77 -21.96
CA PRO A 33 -22.00 -2.47 -22.52
C PRO A 33 -21.45 -3.49 -21.50
N PRO A 34 -21.05 -4.70 -21.94
CA PRO A 34 -20.52 -5.71 -21.04
C PRO A 34 -19.35 -5.13 -20.26
N ARG A 35 -19.32 -5.39 -18.94
CA ARG A 35 -18.22 -4.93 -18.07
C ARG A 35 -16.88 -5.30 -18.71
N ASP A 36 -16.06 -4.31 -19.00
CA ASP A 36 -14.72 -4.54 -19.54
C ASP A 36 -13.81 -5.10 -18.44
N LEU A 37 -13.75 -6.42 -18.36
CA LEU A 37 -12.88 -7.15 -17.44
C LEU A 37 -11.43 -7.22 -17.94
N TRP A 38 -11.19 -6.95 -19.23
CA TRP A 38 -9.87 -7.12 -19.83
C TRP A 38 -8.92 -5.99 -19.47
N THR A 39 -9.40 -4.75 -19.41
CA THR A 39 -8.59 -3.61 -18.98
C THR A 39 -8.02 -3.77 -17.56
N PRO A 40 -8.81 -4.04 -16.50
CA PRO A 40 -8.27 -4.26 -15.16
C PRO A 40 -7.36 -5.49 -15.09
N LEU A 41 -7.65 -6.55 -15.86
CA LEU A 41 -6.79 -7.74 -15.93
C LEU A 41 -5.43 -7.41 -16.54
N ARG A 42 -5.36 -6.63 -17.63
CA ARG A 42 -4.11 -6.19 -18.25
C ARG A 42 -3.30 -5.28 -17.33
N LEU A 43 -3.97 -4.38 -16.61
CA LEU A 43 -3.33 -3.53 -15.62
C LEU A 43 -2.77 -4.36 -14.44
N GLY A 44 -3.55 -5.33 -13.94
CA GLY A 44 -3.13 -6.25 -12.89
C GLY A 44 -1.97 -7.14 -13.32
N ALA A 45 -2.02 -7.70 -14.53
CA ALA A 45 -0.92 -8.48 -15.10
C ALA A 45 0.34 -7.65 -15.30
N GLY A 46 0.21 -6.39 -15.77
CA GLY A 46 1.33 -5.47 -15.90
C GLY A 46 1.95 -5.10 -14.54
N ALA A 47 1.13 -4.91 -13.51
CA ALA A 47 1.57 -4.70 -12.14
C ALA A 47 2.33 -5.92 -11.58
N LEU A 48 1.76 -7.12 -11.76
CA LEU A 48 2.38 -8.37 -11.34
C LEU A 48 3.72 -8.60 -12.06
N ALA A 49 3.75 -8.41 -13.38
CA ALA A 49 4.97 -8.54 -14.17
C ALA A 49 6.05 -7.56 -13.68
N ALA A 50 5.70 -6.29 -13.44
CA ALA A 50 6.64 -5.31 -12.91
C ALA A 50 7.17 -5.68 -11.52
N GLY A 51 6.30 -6.16 -10.63
CA GLY A 51 6.69 -6.66 -9.31
C GLY A 51 7.64 -7.86 -9.40
N LEU A 52 7.32 -8.84 -10.25
CA LEU A 52 8.15 -10.02 -10.47
C LEU A 52 9.49 -9.69 -11.14
N ILE A 53 9.53 -8.72 -12.06
CA ILE A 53 10.77 -8.25 -12.68
C ILE A 53 11.66 -7.56 -11.64
N GLY A 54 11.10 -6.61 -10.88
CA GLY A 54 11.85 -5.91 -9.84
C GLY A 54 12.39 -6.86 -8.77
N PHE A 55 11.55 -7.77 -8.28
CA PHE A 55 11.94 -8.76 -7.28
C PHE A 55 12.91 -9.81 -7.84
N GLY A 56 12.62 -10.34 -9.03
CA GLY A 56 13.45 -11.32 -9.72
C GLY A 56 14.84 -10.78 -10.03
N LEU A 57 14.96 -9.49 -10.37
CA LEU A 57 16.26 -8.84 -10.55
C LEU A 57 17.06 -8.82 -9.24
N VAL A 58 16.44 -8.43 -8.13
CA VAL A 58 17.11 -8.44 -6.82
C VAL A 58 17.57 -9.85 -6.45
N LEU A 59 16.71 -10.85 -6.65
CA LEU A 59 17.05 -12.25 -6.41
C LEU A 59 18.14 -12.76 -7.36
N TRP A 60 18.12 -12.36 -8.62
CA TRP A 60 19.14 -12.76 -9.58
C TRP A 60 20.50 -12.18 -9.22
N VAL A 61 20.56 -10.91 -8.81
CA VAL A 61 21.80 -10.31 -8.28
C VAL A 61 22.28 -11.05 -7.05
N ALA A 62 21.37 -11.43 -6.15
CA ALA A 62 21.70 -12.23 -4.97
C ALA A 62 22.15 -13.66 -5.31
N ALA A 63 21.61 -14.27 -6.36
CA ALA A 63 21.98 -15.62 -6.79
C ALA A 63 23.36 -15.68 -7.47
N ASN A 64 23.74 -14.61 -8.17
CA ASN A 64 25.04 -14.48 -8.84
C ASN A 64 26.03 -13.66 -8.00
N TRP A 65 25.85 -13.66 -6.68
CA TRP A 65 26.62 -12.81 -5.79
C TRP A 65 28.11 -13.11 -5.89
N ASP A 66 28.50 -14.37 -5.81
CA ASP A 66 29.91 -14.78 -5.80
C ASP A 66 30.64 -14.44 -7.11
N ASP A 67 29.93 -14.44 -8.23
CA ASP A 67 30.48 -14.15 -9.56
C ASP A 67 30.61 -12.65 -9.84
N PHE A 68 29.76 -11.82 -9.23
CA PHE A 68 29.78 -10.37 -9.47
C PHE A 68 30.74 -9.64 -8.55
N GLY A 69 31.67 -8.87 -9.14
CA GLY A 69 32.44 -7.89 -8.40
C GLY A 69 31.55 -6.78 -7.80
N ARG A 70 32.00 -6.17 -6.70
CA ARG A 70 31.26 -5.12 -5.97
C ARG A 70 30.74 -3.99 -6.89
N ALA A 71 31.61 -3.50 -7.78
CA ALA A 71 31.26 -2.43 -8.73
C ALA A 71 30.17 -2.86 -9.72
N MET A 72 30.16 -4.13 -10.14
CA MET A 72 29.13 -4.66 -11.04
C MET A 72 27.77 -4.71 -10.35
N ARG A 73 27.72 -5.17 -9.08
CA ARG A 73 26.47 -5.23 -8.31
C ARG A 73 25.86 -3.85 -8.11
N PHE A 74 26.67 -2.85 -7.75
CA PHE A 74 26.23 -1.45 -7.66
C PHE A 74 25.80 -0.91 -9.02
N GLY A 75 26.66 -0.99 -10.02
CA GLY A 75 26.41 -0.42 -11.35
C GLY A 75 25.16 -0.99 -11.99
N LEU A 76 24.88 -2.28 -11.80
CA LEU A 76 23.65 -2.91 -12.29
C LEU A 76 22.39 -2.38 -11.59
N LEU A 77 22.38 -2.32 -10.24
CA LEU A 77 21.24 -1.81 -9.49
C LEU A 77 20.98 -0.32 -9.78
N GLU A 78 22.04 0.48 -9.89
CA GLU A 78 21.96 1.89 -10.30
C GLU A 78 21.45 2.04 -11.72
N ALA A 79 22.01 1.29 -12.68
CA ALA A 79 21.60 1.35 -14.07
C ALA A 79 20.12 0.98 -14.25
N VAL A 80 19.65 -0.12 -13.62
CA VAL A 80 18.24 -0.50 -13.73
C VAL A 80 17.33 0.54 -13.08
N THR A 81 17.72 1.09 -11.92
CA THR A 81 16.95 2.15 -11.26
C THR A 81 16.85 3.38 -12.17
N ALA A 82 17.97 3.86 -12.70
CA ALA A 82 18.03 5.03 -13.58
C ALA A 82 17.25 4.82 -14.89
N VAL A 83 17.46 3.68 -15.57
CA VAL A 83 16.74 3.34 -16.81
C VAL A 83 15.24 3.25 -16.55
N SER A 84 14.82 2.65 -15.44
CA SER A 84 13.41 2.53 -15.08
C SER A 84 12.78 3.90 -14.79
N LEU A 85 13.50 4.81 -14.13
CA LEU A 85 13.04 6.18 -13.90
C LEU A 85 12.89 6.97 -15.20
N VAL A 86 13.90 6.92 -16.07
CA VAL A 86 13.86 7.59 -17.38
C VAL A 86 12.72 7.01 -18.23
N ALA A 87 12.60 5.69 -18.30
CA ALA A 87 11.53 5.04 -19.03
C ALA A 87 10.14 5.40 -18.46
N ALA A 88 9.98 5.49 -17.14
CA ALA A 88 8.72 5.92 -16.52
C ALA A 88 8.35 7.37 -16.86
N ALA A 89 9.36 8.25 -17.01
CA ALA A 89 9.16 9.64 -17.42
C ALA A 89 8.73 9.73 -18.90
N LEU A 90 9.37 8.96 -19.78
CA LEU A 90 9.14 9.00 -21.23
C LEU A 90 7.90 8.22 -21.70
N LEU A 91 7.59 7.09 -21.05
CA LEU A 91 6.54 6.17 -21.48
C LEU A 91 5.30 6.27 -20.59
N ALA A 92 4.45 7.27 -20.84
CA ALA A 92 3.26 7.55 -20.02
C ALA A 92 2.36 6.32 -19.80
N ALA A 93 2.17 5.48 -20.83
CA ALA A 93 1.36 4.25 -20.75
C ALA A 93 1.95 3.16 -19.83
N ARG A 94 3.27 3.19 -19.56
CA ARG A 94 3.99 2.23 -18.72
C ARG A 94 4.58 2.87 -17.47
N ARG A 95 4.20 4.12 -17.17
CA ARG A 95 4.77 4.90 -16.07
C ARG A 95 4.68 4.18 -14.72
N ALA A 96 3.49 3.70 -14.36
CA ALA A 96 3.27 3.04 -13.07
C ALA A 96 4.11 1.75 -12.87
N PRO A 97 4.11 0.77 -13.80
CA PRO A 97 4.94 -0.42 -13.65
C PRO A 97 6.44 -0.11 -13.68
N LEU A 98 6.91 0.83 -14.52
CA LEU A 98 8.33 1.20 -14.56
C LEU A 98 8.77 1.94 -13.29
N ALA A 99 7.91 2.82 -12.76
CA ALA A 99 8.15 3.47 -11.48
C ALA A 99 8.15 2.46 -10.30
N LEU A 100 7.36 1.38 -10.39
CA LEU A 100 7.41 0.30 -9.41
C LEU A 100 8.76 -0.42 -9.46
N VAL A 101 9.27 -0.77 -10.65
CA VAL A 101 10.61 -1.37 -10.79
C VAL A 101 11.67 -0.45 -10.19
N ALA A 102 11.66 0.84 -10.56
CA ALA A 102 12.59 1.83 -10.00
C ALA A 102 12.52 1.91 -8.46
N PHE A 103 11.31 1.90 -7.90
CA PHE A 103 11.10 1.95 -6.45
C PHE A 103 11.67 0.70 -5.74
N LEU A 104 11.49 -0.49 -6.31
CA LEU A 104 11.99 -1.75 -5.75
C LEU A 104 13.52 -1.85 -5.88
N THR A 105 14.08 -1.48 -7.02
CA THR A 105 15.54 -1.51 -7.23
C THR A 105 16.27 -0.45 -6.41
N LEU A 106 15.63 0.70 -6.16
CA LEU A 106 16.12 1.68 -5.18
C LEU A 106 16.24 1.05 -3.78
N GLY A 107 15.23 0.29 -3.33
CA GLY A 107 15.31 -0.45 -2.07
C GLY A 107 16.44 -1.47 -2.04
N GLY A 108 16.60 -2.23 -3.14
CA GLY A 108 17.72 -3.17 -3.31
C GLY A 108 19.09 -2.49 -3.28
N LEU A 109 19.23 -1.33 -3.91
CA LEU A 109 20.45 -0.52 -3.91
C LEU A 109 20.80 -0.04 -2.49
N LEU A 110 19.82 0.49 -1.76
CA LEU A 110 20.00 0.94 -0.37
C LEU A 110 20.38 -0.22 0.56
N ALA A 111 19.72 -1.38 0.40
CA ALA A 111 20.05 -2.60 1.15
C ALA A 111 21.48 -3.06 0.86
N TYR A 112 21.88 -3.08 -0.42
CA TYR A 112 23.23 -3.47 -0.81
C TYR A 112 24.29 -2.50 -0.27
N PHE A 113 23.99 -1.20 -0.30
CA PHE A 113 24.84 -0.17 0.28
C PHE A 113 25.04 -0.38 1.79
N GLY A 114 23.94 -0.57 2.53
CA GLY A 114 23.98 -0.83 3.97
C GLY A 114 24.80 -2.08 4.33
N GLN A 115 24.64 -3.16 3.56
CA GLN A 115 25.41 -4.40 3.75
C GLN A 115 26.89 -4.24 3.43
N THR A 116 27.22 -3.55 2.32
CA THR A 116 28.61 -3.45 1.83
C THR A 116 29.46 -2.53 2.69
N TYR A 117 28.89 -1.41 3.13
CA TYR A 117 29.62 -0.38 3.87
C TYR A 117 29.38 -0.45 5.38
N GLN A 118 28.56 -1.40 5.86
CA GLN A 118 28.25 -1.61 7.28
C GLN A 118 28.11 -0.29 8.03
N THR A 119 27.26 0.60 7.51
CA THR A 119 27.19 2.02 7.91
C THR A 119 26.85 2.27 9.38
N GLY A 120 26.67 1.23 10.19
CA GLY A 120 26.23 1.30 11.58
C GLY A 120 24.83 1.89 11.78
N ALA A 121 24.15 2.25 10.68
CA ALA A 121 22.83 2.81 10.67
C ALA A 121 21.80 1.76 11.13
N ASP A 122 20.92 2.16 12.04
CA ASP A 122 19.78 1.33 12.44
C ASP A 122 18.90 1.01 11.21
N THR A 123 18.29 -0.17 11.20
CA THR A 123 17.45 -0.62 10.09
C THR A 123 16.34 0.38 9.75
N TYR A 124 15.78 1.10 10.73
CA TYR A 124 14.75 2.11 10.47
C TYR A 124 15.24 3.27 9.58
N GLN A 125 16.52 3.64 9.68
CA GLN A 125 17.10 4.74 8.89
C GLN A 125 17.14 4.40 7.41
N LEU A 126 17.42 3.13 7.07
CA LEU A 126 17.35 2.65 5.70
C LEU A 126 15.94 2.78 5.13
N PHE A 127 14.92 2.38 5.88
CA PHE A 127 13.53 2.50 5.45
C PHE A 127 13.07 3.97 5.39
N ALA A 128 13.54 4.83 6.30
CA ALA A 128 13.27 6.26 6.25
C ALA A 128 13.89 6.92 5.01
N LEU A 129 15.14 6.58 4.68
CA LEU A 129 15.81 7.05 3.46
C LEU A 129 15.12 6.53 2.21
N TRP A 130 14.72 5.25 2.20
CA TRP A 130 13.95 4.66 1.09
C TRP A 130 12.59 5.35 0.92
N ALA A 131 11.88 5.63 2.02
CA ALA A 131 10.62 6.38 1.97
C ALA A 131 10.82 7.79 1.41
N ALA A 132 11.86 8.50 1.86
CA ALA A 132 12.16 9.85 1.41
C ALA A 132 12.52 9.90 -0.09
N LEU A 133 13.44 9.04 -0.53
CA LEU A 133 13.86 8.97 -1.94
C LEU A 133 12.77 8.37 -2.85
N GLY A 134 11.92 7.49 -2.30
CA GLY A 134 10.81 6.88 -3.02
C GLY A 134 9.57 7.75 -3.15
N LEU A 135 9.43 8.79 -2.31
CA LEU A 135 8.27 9.69 -2.33
C LEU A 135 8.11 10.43 -3.67
N PRO A 136 9.16 11.05 -4.25
CA PRO A 136 9.08 11.65 -5.59
C PRO A 136 8.65 10.64 -6.67
N ILE A 137 9.10 9.39 -6.56
CA ILE A 137 8.74 8.31 -7.51
C ILE A 137 7.24 7.99 -7.39
N ALA A 138 6.74 7.81 -6.15
CA ALA A 138 5.34 7.55 -5.89
C ALA A 138 4.43 8.70 -6.37
N TRP A 139 4.87 9.94 -6.16
CA TRP A 139 4.16 11.13 -6.63
C TRP A 139 4.10 11.21 -8.16
N ALA A 140 5.25 11.03 -8.82
CA ALA A 140 5.36 11.06 -10.27
C ALA A 140 4.56 9.93 -10.94
N ALA A 141 4.48 8.75 -10.30
CA ALA A 141 3.76 7.59 -10.82
C ALA A 141 2.25 7.81 -10.96
N ARG A 142 1.66 8.70 -10.14
CA ARG A 142 0.21 9.00 -10.10
C ARG A 142 -0.70 7.76 -10.00
N SER A 143 -0.17 6.67 -9.44
CA SER A 143 -0.83 5.36 -9.39
C SER A 143 -0.65 4.71 -8.04
N ASP A 144 -1.71 4.09 -7.53
CA ASP A 144 -1.69 3.41 -6.25
C ASP A 144 -0.77 2.17 -6.22
N LEU A 145 -0.37 1.70 -7.41
CA LEU A 145 0.60 0.61 -7.59
C LEU A 145 1.94 0.90 -6.91
N VAL A 146 2.41 2.15 -6.94
CA VAL A 146 3.68 2.56 -6.30
C VAL A 146 3.44 3.09 -4.89
N TRP A 147 2.30 3.74 -4.64
CA TRP A 147 1.95 4.19 -3.29
C TRP A 147 1.77 3.05 -2.30
N THR A 148 1.30 1.87 -2.74
CA THR A 148 1.09 0.71 -1.86
C THR A 148 2.40 0.20 -1.26
N PRO A 149 3.45 -0.15 -2.04
CA PRO A 149 4.74 -0.51 -1.47
C PRO A 149 5.45 0.67 -0.79
N TRP A 150 5.25 1.91 -1.24
CA TRP A 150 5.76 3.08 -0.51
C TRP A 150 5.15 3.19 0.89
N ALA A 151 3.84 3.01 1.03
CA ALA A 151 3.16 3.02 2.33
C ALA A 151 3.65 1.88 3.23
N LEU A 152 3.93 0.71 2.64
CA LEU A 152 4.53 -0.43 3.36
C LEU A 152 5.94 -0.10 3.87
N VAL A 153 6.77 0.57 3.06
CA VAL A 153 8.12 1.01 3.46
C VAL A 153 8.05 2.03 4.59
N VAL A 154 7.16 3.03 4.51
CA VAL A 154 6.97 4.01 5.59
C VAL A 154 6.48 3.33 6.86
N ALA A 155 5.45 2.50 6.77
CA ALA A 155 4.90 1.75 7.90
C ALA A 155 5.98 0.88 8.57
N THR A 156 6.75 0.15 7.78
CA THR A 156 7.88 -0.65 8.27
C THR A 156 8.92 0.22 8.97
N GLY A 157 9.27 1.38 8.39
CA GLY A 157 10.19 2.34 9.00
C GLY A 157 9.71 2.86 10.36
N ILE A 158 8.41 3.19 10.48
CA ILE A 158 7.80 3.60 11.76
C ILE A 158 7.88 2.46 12.78
N GLY A 159 7.50 1.24 12.39
CA GLY A 159 7.57 0.07 13.28
C GLY A 159 8.99 -0.23 13.76
N LEU A 160 9.98 -0.16 12.87
CA LEU A 160 11.39 -0.34 13.22
C LEU A 160 11.89 0.78 14.15
N TRP A 161 11.52 2.04 13.89
CA TRP A 161 11.86 3.16 14.76
C TRP A 161 11.27 2.97 16.17
N MET A 162 10.01 2.56 16.27
CA MET A 162 9.39 2.20 17.54
C MET A 162 10.14 1.06 18.24
N GLY A 163 10.60 0.05 17.50
CA GLY A 163 11.39 -1.05 18.05
C GLY A 163 12.76 -0.61 18.58
N THR A 164 13.46 0.27 17.86
CA THR A 164 14.79 0.78 18.25
C THR A 164 14.72 1.64 19.52
N PHE A 165 13.75 2.54 19.61
CA PHE A 165 13.63 3.48 20.74
C PHE A 165 12.67 3.01 21.86
N GLY A 166 11.80 2.04 21.58
CA GLY A 166 10.78 1.53 22.52
C GLY A 166 11.30 0.48 23.51
N GLY A 167 12.61 0.35 23.64
CA GLY A 167 13.26 -0.65 24.50
C GLY A 167 13.42 -1.99 23.78
N HIS A 168 14.67 -2.40 23.57
CA HIS A 168 14.99 -3.71 23.00
C HIS A 168 14.30 -4.82 23.82
N GLY A 169 13.61 -5.75 23.15
CA GLY A 169 13.08 -6.96 23.78
C GLY A 169 11.73 -6.85 24.50
N TRP A 170 10.72 -6.22 23.88
CA TRP A 170 9.32 -6.23 24.38
C TRP A 170 9.15 -5.56 25.75
N ARG A 171 9.83 -4.44 25.97
CA ARG A 171 9.75 -3.71 27.23
C ARG A 171 8.58 -2.71 27.22
N PHE A 172 7.55 -2.99 28.01
CA PHE A 172 6.38 -2.12 28.17
C PHE A 172 6.35 -1.55 29.59
N ASP A 173 6.94 -0.36 29.75
CA ASP A 173 6.88 0.42 30.98
C ASP A 173 6.58 1.91 30.68
N GLY A 174 6.46 2.74 31.71
CA GLY A 174 6.13 4.16 31.54
C GLY A 174 7.13 4.94 30.67
N SER A 175 8.39 4.51 30.61
CA SER A 175 9.44 5.23 29.88
C SER A 175 9.35 5.07 28.37
N THR A 176 8.74 4.00 27.88
CA THR A 176 8.58 3.73 26.44
C THR A 176 7.26 4.24 25.88
N VAL A 177 6.34 4.72 26.73
CA VAL A 177 5.04 5.28 26.32
C VAL A 177 5.17 6.42 25.30
N PRO A 178 6.08 7.41 25.46
CA PRO A 178 6.21 8.50 24.50
C PRO A 178 6.59 8.02 23.09
N VAL A 179 7.45 7.01 22.99
CA VAL A 179 7.88 6.43 21.71
C VAL A 179 6.70 5.77 21.00
N HIS A 180 5.90 4.98 21.72
CA HIS A 180 4.72 4.35 21.14
C HIS A 180 3.64 5.37 20.75
N ALA A 181 3.43 6.41 21.56
CA ALA A 181 2.51 7.50 21.23
C ALA A 181 2.95 8.26 19.97
N LEU A 182 4.22 8.62 19.85
CA LEU A 182 4.77 9.24 18.64
C LEU A 182 4.66 8.33 17.41
N GLY A 183 4.91 7.03 17.58
CA GLY A 183 4.72 6.03 16.54
C GLY A 183 3.27 5.95 16.05
N PHE A 184 2.30 5.95 16.96
CA PHE A 184 0.88 5.97 16.61
C PHE A 184 0.47 7.25 15.89
N VAL A 185 1.01 8.40 16.32
CA VAL A 185 0.83 9.68 15.61
C VAL A 185 1.42 9.59 14.20
N ALA A 186 2.60 9.00 14.01
CA ALA A 186 3.21 8.83 12.70
C ALA A 186 2.39 7.92 11.78
N TYR A 187 1.86 6.80 12.31
CA TYR A 187 0.91 5.94 11.57
C TYR A 187 -0.38 6.68 11.23
N GLY A 188 -0.92 7.48 12.16
CA GLY A 188 -2.08 8.32 11.93
C GLY A 188 -1.84 9.37 10.84
N ALA A 189 -0.68 10.02 10.85
CA ALA A 189 -0.25 10.97 9.83
C ALA A 189 -0.11 10.31 8.45
N LEU A 190 0.45 9.09 8.39
CA LEU A 190 0.49 8.30 7.15
C LEU A 190 -0.93 8.00 6.63
N CYS A 191 -1.82 7.54 7.50
CA CYS A 191 -3.21 7.25 7.14
C CYS A 191 -3.94 8.51 6.64
N ALA A 192 -3.79 9.63 7.36
CA ALA A 192 -4.40 10.91 7.00
C ALA A 192 -3.83 11.45 5.67
N GLY A 193 -2.50 11.43 5.50
CA GLY A 193 -1.84 11.87 4.28
C GLY A 193 -2.28 11.07 3.06
N LEU A 194 -2.41 9.76 3.18
CA LEU A 194 -2.90 8.90 2.09
C LEU A 194 -4.41 9.06 1.84
N ALA A 195 -5.21 9.38 2.87
CA ALA A 195 -6.63 9.65 2.72
C ALA A 195 -6.91 10.99 2.03
N LEU A 196 -6.09 12.01 2.30
CA LEU A 196 -6.19 13.35 1.75
C LEU A 196 -5.51 13.50 0.38
N ARG A 197 -4.73 12.49 -0.04
CA ARG A 197 -4.01 12.57 -1.31
C ARG A 197 -5.01 12.67 -2.48
N PRO A 198 -4.76 13.54 -3.48
CA PRO A 198 -5.52 13.54 -4.72
C PRO A 198 -5.23 12.23 -5.50
N SER A 199 -6.11 11.23 -5.37
CA SER A 199 -5.93 9.93 -6.03
C SER A 199 -6.70 9.88 -7.35
N ALA A 200 -6.01 9.58 -8.45
CA ALA A 200 -6.63 9.22 -9.72
C ALA A 200 -7.18 7.77 -9.73
N ALA A 201 -6.78 6.95 -8.77
CA ALA A 201 -7.19 5.55 -8.67
C ALA A 201 -8.51 5.42 -7.89
N SER A 202 -9.43 4.61 -8.43
CA SER A 202 -10.73 4.29 -7.82
C SER A 202 -10.64 3.43 -6.56
N GLN A 203 -9.49 2.81 -6.28
CA GLN A 203 -9.28 1.93 -5.14
C GLN A 203 -8.11 2.44 -4.27
N PRO A 204 -8.31 2.62 -2.95
CA PRO A 204 -7.31 3.19 -2.05
C PRO A 204 -6.50 2.10 -1.32
N TRP A 205 -5.83 1.20 -2.06
CA TRP A 205 -5.02 0.11 -1.48
C TRP A 205 -3.89 0.61 -0.59
N ALA A 206 -3.17 1.66 -0.98
CA ALA A 206 -2.11 2.21 -0.12
C ALA A 206 -2.66 2.70 1.23
N TRP A 207 -3.82 3.37 1.21
CA TRP A 207 -4.50 3.79 2.44
C TRP A 207 -4.97 2.60 3.27
N ARG A 208 -5.60 1.59 2.64
CA ARG A 208 -6.02 0.36 3.33
C ARG A 208 -4.84 -0.37 3.98
N LEU A 209 -3.70 -0.43 3.28
CA LEU A 209 -2.48 -1.04 3.80
C LEU A 209 -1.91 -0.22 4.97
N ALA A 210 -1.90 1.11 4.89
CA ALA A 210 -1.49 1.97 6.00
C ALA A 210 -2.40 1.80 7.23
N VAL A 211 -3.72 1.71 7.04
CA VAL A 211 -4.69 1.42 8.12
C VAL A 211 -4.46 0.03 8.70
N LEU A 212 -4.26 -0.99 7.86
CA LEU A 212 -3.97 -2.34 8.34
C LEU A 212 -2.68 -2.37 9.17
N ALA A 213 -1.61 -1.74 8.67
CA ALA A 213 -0.34 -1.67 9.38
C ALA A 213 -0.45 -0.91 10.71
N SER A 214 -1.20 0.20 10.74
CA SER A 214 -1.44 0.94 11.98
C SER A 214 -2.26 0.13 12.98
N VAL A 215 -3.29 -0.59 12.54
CA VAL A 215 -4.08 -1.48 13.38
C VAL A 215 -3.24 -2.61 13.95
N ILE A 216 -2.41 -3.25 13.14
CA ILE A 216 -1.48 -4.29 13.59
C ILE A 216 -0.50 -3.73 14.62
N ALA A 217 0.15 -2.60 14.34
CA ALA A 217 1.14 -2.00 15.23
C ALA A 217 0.53 -1.58 16.58
N VAL A 218 -0.62 -0.87 16.55
CA VAL A 218 -1.31 -0.43 17.76
C VAL A 218 -1.81 -1.63 18.57
N SER A 219 -2.39 -2.64 17.92
CA SER A 219 -2.88 -3.84 18.61
C SER A 219 -1.73 -4.63 19.23
N ALA A 220 -0.62 -4.82 18.52
CA ALA A 220 0.55 -5.51 19.04
C ALA A 220 1.15 -4.79 20.26
N THR A 221 1.28 -3.46 20.21
CA THR A 221 1.74 -2.65 21.35
C THR A 221 0.76 -2.70 22.51
N ALA A 222 -0.55 -2.65 22.26
CA ALA A 222 -1.57 -2.72 23.31
C ALA A 222 -1.56 -4.09 24.01
N LEU A 223 -1.48 -5.17 23.24
CA LEU A 223 -1.35 -6.53 23.78
C LEU A 223 -0.05 -6.71 24.55
N GLY A 224 1.06 -6.16 24.05
CA GLY A 224 2.33 -6.14 24.77
C GLY A 224 2.22 -5.44 26.14
N GLY A 225 1.53 -4.29 26.19
CA GLY A 225 1.24 -3.59 27.44
C GLY A 225 0.30 -4.35 28.37
N LEU A 226 -0.66 -5.12 27.83
CA LEU A 226 -1.60 -5.93 28.61
C LEU A 226 -0.91 -7.11 29.30
N PHE A 227 0.02 -7.77 28.59
CA PHE A 227 0.74 -8.96 29.07
C PHE A 227 2.05 -8.63 29.82
N ALA A 228 2.34 -7.35 30.05
CA ALA A 228 3.43 -6.96 30.94
C ALA A 228 3.13 -7.38 32.40
N ARG A 229 4.16 -7.39 33.28
CA ARG A 229 4.02 -7.78 34.70
C ARG A 229 2.89 -7.04 35.43
N HIS A 230 2.69 -5.78 35.05
CA HIS A 230 1.53 -4.98 35.38
C HIS A 230 0.99 -4.39 34.08
N VAL A 231 -0.32 -4.17 34.01
CA VAL A 231 -0.96 -3.56 32.83
C VAL A 231 -0.32 -2.20 32.58
N ALA A 232 0.42 -2.10 31.47
CA ALA A 232 1.20 -0.92 31.15
C ALA A 232 0.32 0.15 30.45
N PRO A 233 0.67 1.44 30.55
CA PRO A 233 -0.13 2.53 29.96
C PRO A 233 -0.36 2.40 28.44
N GLN A 234 0.52 1.69 27.74
CA GLN A 234 0.43 1.36 26.32
C GLN A 234 -0.88 0.65 25.95
N TYR A 235 -1.42 -0.17 26.86
CA TYR A 235 -2.70 -0.85 26.66
C TYR A 235 -3.85 0.17 26.52
N PHE A 236 -3.96 1.10 27.48
CA PHE A 236 -4.99 2.14 27.46
C PHE A 236 -4.80 3.11 26.29
N LEU A 237 -3.55 3.46 25.98
CA LEU A 237 -3.21 4.28 24.82
C LEU A 237 -3.70 3.63 23.52
N GLY A 238 -3.40 2.35 23.32
CA GLY A 238 -3.83 1.61 22.13
C GLY A 238 -5.35 1.48 22.02
N LEU A 239 -6.04 1.23 23.14
CA LEU A 239 -7.51 1.24 23.18
C LEU A 239 -8.08 2.60 22.79
N GLY A 240 -7.51 3.70 23.29
CA GLY A 240 -7.94 5.06 22.95
C GLY A 240 -7.81 5.33 21.44
N VAL A 241 -6.66 4.99 20.85
CA VAL A 241 -6.43 5.14 19.41
C VAL A 241 -7.41 4.29 18.58
N MET A 242 -7.64 3.03 18.97
CA MET A 242 -8.61 2.16 18.31
C MET A 242 -10.04 2.70 18.41
N GLY A 243 -10.43 3.21 19.58
CA GLY A 243 -11.73 3.84 19.79
C GLY A 243 -11.94 5.05 18.88
N ILE A 244 -10.95 5.94 18.79
CA ILE A 244 -10.98 7.09 17.86
C ILE A 244 -11.11 6.60 16.41
N GLY A 245 -10.32 5.59 16.02
CA GLY A 245 -10.38 5.00 14.68
C GLY A 245 -11.76 4.45 14.33
N LEU A 246 -12.41 3.76 15.28
CA LEU A 246 -13.77 3.24 15.12
C LEU A 246 -14.80 4.35 14.93
N VAL A 247 -14.73 5.42 15.74
CA VAL A 247 -15.63 6.57 15.61
C VAL A 247 -15.46 7.27 14.25
N LEU A 248 -14.22 7.44 13.80
CA LEU A 248 -13.94 8.02 12.48
C LEU A 248 -14.47 7.15 11.34
N ALA A 249 -14.30 5.83 11.44
CA ALA A 249 -14.81 4.88 10.46
C ALA A 249 -16.35 4.89 10.40
N TRP A 250 -17.00 4.93 11.56
CA TRP A 250 -18.45 5.04 11.68
C TRP A 250 -18.97 6.31 10.99
N ARG A 251 -18.42 7.48 11.35
CA ARG A 251 -18.84 8.76 10.75
C ARG A 251 -18.67 8.77 9.23
N ARG A 252 -17.61 8.13 8.73
CA ARG A 252 -17.38 8.02 7.29
C ARG A 252 -18.40 7.12 6.60
N ALA A 253 -18.85 6.04 7.25
CA ALA A 253 -19.87 5.15 6.69
C ALA A 253 -21.25 5.84 6.59
N GLU A 254 -21.64 6.63 7.59
CA GLU A 254 -22.88 7.40 7.57
C GLU A 254 -22.93 8.42 6.42
N VAL A 255 -21.79 9.04 6.09
CA VAL A 255 -21.69 10.01 4.97
C VAL A 255 -21.91 9.36 3.60
N TYR A 256 -21.68 8.06 3.44
CA TYR A 256 -21.93 7.33 2.18
C TYR A 256 -23.30 6.62 2.14
N ALA A 257 -24.06 6.64 3.24
CA ALA A 257 -25.39 6.04 3.34
C ALA A 257 -26.53 7.05 3.13
N LEU A 258 -26.21 8.34 2.99
CA LEU A 258 -27.12 9.46 2.65
C LEU A 258 -27.00 9.83 1.18
#